data_AF-A0A6S6SNN8-F1
#
_entry.id   AF-A0A6S6SNN8-F1
#
_cell.length_a   1.000
_cell.length_b   1.000
_cell.length_c   1.000
_cell.angle_alpha   90.00
_cell.angle_beta   90.00
_cell.angle_gamma   90.00
#
_symmetry.space_group_name_H-M   'P 1'
#
loop_
_entity.id
_entity.type
_entity.pdbx_description
1 polymer ?
#
loop_
_entity_poly.entity_id
_entity_poly.type
_entity_poly.pdbx_seq_one_letter_code
_entity_poly.pdbx_strand_id
1 'polypeptide(L)'
;MEYEEFKEILKNNKITLKEFSNLSNTSYNTCLKWGRENRPVSNWVKPFLDLYIKNTELQKEVDRHISFKQEFYEMMNGQTIVVK
;
A
#
# COMPACT_ATOMS: atom_id res chain seq x y z
N MET A 1 -16.94 0.65 9.85
CA MET A 1 -16.03 -0.46 10.20
C MET A 1 -15.78 -0.39 11.69
N GLU A 2 -15.67 -1.54 12.34
CA GLU A 2 -15.34 -1.57 13.76
C GLU A 2 -13.84 -1.26 13.99
N TYR A 3 -13.49 -0.81 15.19
CA TYR A 3 -12.09 -0.45 15.49
C TYR A 3 -11.13 -1.66 15.39
N GLU A 4 -11.60 -2.85 15.77
CA GLU A 4 -10.80 -4.07 15.66
C GLU A 4 -10.55 -4.46 14.19
N GLU A 5 -11.57 -4.30 13.32
CA GLU A 5 -11.43 -4.49 11.88
C GLU A 5 -10.39 -3.53 11.29
N PHE A 6 -10.42 -2.26 11.72
CA PHE A 6 -9.44 -1.26 11.31
C PHE A 6 -8.00 -1.65 11.70
N LYS A 7 -7.77 -2.08 12.95
CA LYS A 7 -6.45 -2.53 13.41
C LYS A 7 -5.95 -3.75 12.65
N GLU A 8 -6.81 -4.72 12.37
CA GLU A 8 -6.41 -5.92 11.63
C GLU A 8 -6.05 -5.59 10.17
N ILE A 9 -6.78 -4.69 9.51
CA ILE A 9 -6.41 -4.22 8.16
C ILE A 9 -5.04 -3.55 8.17
N LEU A 10 -4.78 -2.65 9.13
CA LEU A 10 -3.47 -2.00 9.28
C LEU A 10 -2.34 -3.03 9.47
N LYS A 11 -2.53 -3.98 10.40
CA LYS A 11 -1.56 -5.02 10.71
C LYS A 11 -1.26 -5.93 9.52
N ASN A 12 -2.30 -6.42 8.83
CA ASN A 12 -2.15 -7.32 7.68
C ASN A 12 -1.42 -6.66 6.50
N ASN A 13 -1.54 -5.33 6.38
CA ASN A 13 -0.86 -4.55 5.34
C ASN A 13 0.45 -3.92 5.81
N LYS A 14 0.92 -4.25 7.03
CA LYS A 14 2.14 -3.71 7.64
C LYS A 14 2.14 -2.17 7.72
N ILE A 15 0.98 -1.58 7.92
CA ILE A 15 0.79 -0.15 8.11
C ILE A 15 0.67 0.12 9.62
N THR A 16 1.55 0.93 10.17
CA THR A 16 1.42 1.41 11.55
C THR A 16 0.34 2.48 11.66
N LEU A 17 -0.23 2.66 12.87
CA LEU A 17 -1.20 3.73 13.11
C LEU A 17 -0.63 5.13 12.80
N LYS A 18 0.68 5.31 13.01
CA LYS A 18 1.42 6.54 12.70
C LYS A 18 1.52 6.77 11.19
N GLU A 19 1.88 5.74 10.42
CA GLU A 19 1.88 5.83 8.95
C GLU A 19 0.49 6.13 8.43
N PHE A 20 -0.54 5.44 8.91
CA PHE A 20 -1.92 5.74 8.55
C PHE A 20 -2.31 7.19 8.87
N SER A 21 -1.95 7.71 10.05
CA SER A 21 -2.22 9.10 10.42
C SER A 21 -1.59 10.12 9.46
N ASN A 22 -0.36 9.83 9.01
CA ASN A 22 0.33 10.68 8.05
C ASN A 22 -0.29 10.56 6.64
N LEU A 23 -0.57 9.34 6.18
CA LEU A 23 -1.16 9.07 4.86
C LEU A 23 -2.54 9.69 4.69
N SER A 24 -3.36 9.62 5.73
CA SER A 24 -4.73 10.12 5.71
C SER A 24 -4.87 11.59 6.15
N ASN A 25 -3.74 12.24 6.47
CA ASN A 25 -3.71 13.59 7.05
C ASN A 25 -4.67 13.74 8.25
N THR A 26 -4.78 12.69 9.06
CA THR A 26 -5.65 12.64 10.24
C THR A 26 -4.76 12.58 11.47
N SER A 27 -5.02 13.41 12.49
CA SER A 27 -4.14 13.44 13.67
C SER A 27 -4.02 12.05 14.31
N TYR A 28 -2.80 11.67 14.71
CA TYR A 28 -2.56 10.40 15.40
C TYR A 28 -3.47 10.23 16.63
N ASN A 29 -3.67 11.32 17.39
CA ASN A 29 -4.55 11.34 18.56
C ASN A 29 -6.01 11.07 18.20
N THR A 30 -6.47 11.51 17.02
CA THR A 30 -7.81 11.17 16.51
C THR A 30 -7.92 9.68 16.24
N CYS A 31 -6.97 9.13 15.47
CA CYS A 31 -6.95 7.71 15.13
C CYS A 31 -6.86 6.81 16.37
N LEU A 32 -6.07 7.23 17.37
CA LEU A 32 -5.89 6.51 18.64
C LEU A 32 -7.16 6.47 19.50
N LYS A 33 -8.04 7.47 19.35
CA LYS A 33 -9.29 7.57 20.10
C LYS A 33 -10.43 6.77 19.48
N TRP A 34 -10.31 6.32 18.24
CA TRP A 34 -11.29 5.39 17.66
C TRP A 34 -11.36 4.11 18.50
N GLY A 35 -12.56 3.56 18.67
CA GLY A 35 -12.83 2.41 19.53
C GLY A 35 -12.85 2.70 21.03
N ARG A 36 -12.53 3.92 21.48
CA ARG A 36 -12.67 4.34 22.88
C ARG A 36 -13.94 5.15 23.08
N GLU A 37 -14.60 5.00 24.23
CA GLU A 37 -15.79 5.80 24.60
C GLU A 37 -16.87 5.80 23.51
N ASN A 38 -17.09 4.65 22.84
CA ASN A 38 -18.02 4.52 21.71
C ASN A 38 -17.73 5.46 20.52
N ARG A 39 -16.50 5.95 20.35
CA ARG A 39 -16.11 6.72 19.18
C ARG A 39 -15.88 5.78 17.99
N PRO A 40 -16.75 5.80 16.96
CA PRO A 40 -16.58 4.94 15.80
C PRO A 40 -15.37 5.37 14.97
N VAL A 41 -14.83 4.44 14.20
CA VAL A 41 -13.91 4.75 13.11
C VAL A 41 -14.68 5.57 12.06
N SER A 42 -14.09 6.66 11.57
CA SER A 42 -14.75 7.51 10.57
C SER A 42 -15.09 6.73 9.30
N ASN A 43 -16.26 7.00 8.72
CA ASN A 43 -16.81 6.23 7.58
C ASN A 43 -15.91 6.24 6.33
N TRP A 44 -15.10 7.28 6.14
CA TRP A 44 -14.18 7.39 5.00
C TRP A 44 -12.95 6.47 5.12
N VAL A 45 -12.64 5.97 6.31
CA VAL A 45 -11.42 5.18 6.55
C VAL A 45 -11.43 3.89 5.75
N LYS A 46 -12.58 3.22 5.66
CA LYS A 46 -12.72 1.98 4.89
C LYS A 46 -12.42 2.19 3.39
N PRO A 47 -13.15 3.05 2.64
CA PRO A 47 -12.87 3.26 1.23
C PRO A 47 -11.46 3.81 0.98
N PHE A 48 -10.91 4.61 1.91
CA PHE A 48 -9.51 5.05 1.83
C PHE A 48 -8.52 3.88 1.87
N LEU A 49 -8.63 3.00 2.87
CA LEU A 49 -7.74 1.84 3.01
C LEU A 49 -7.89 0.87 1.84
N ASP A 50 -9.12 0.58 1.43
CA ASP A 50 -9.39 -0.32 0.30
C ASP A 50 -8.69 0.18 -0.98
N LEU A 51 -8.78 1.49 -1.27
CA LEU A 51 -8.11 2.10 -2.43
C LEU A 51 -6.58 2.15 -2.27
N TYR A 52 -6.09 2.53 -1.09
CA TYR A 52 -4.66 2.63 -0.82
C TYR A 52 -3.94 1.28 -0.99
N ILE A 53 -4.53 0.22 -0.43
CA ILE A 53 -3.99 -1.14 -0.50
C ILE A 53 -3.99 -1.62 -1.95
N LYS A 54 -5.12 -1.48 -2.65
CA LYS A 54 -5.23 -1.87 -4.07
C LYS A 54 -4.22 -1.14 -4.95
N ASN A 55 -4.03 0.17 -4.74
CA ASN A 55 -3.05 0.94 -5.50
C ASN A 55 -1.61 0.49 -5.21
N THR A 56 -1.30 0.14 -3.96
CA THR A 56 0.02 -0.38 -3.56
C THR A 56 0.30 -1.72 -4.22
N GLU A 57 -0.69 -2.61 -4.32
CA GLU A 57 -0.56 -3.89 -5.01
C GLU A 57 -0.34 -3.72 -6.52
N LEU A 58 -1.09 -2.82 -7.15
CA LEU A 58 -0.93 -2.49 -8.57
C LEU A 58 0.44 -1.90 -8.86
N GLN A 59 0.93 -0.98 -8.02
CA GLN A 59 2.27 -0.40 -8.19
C GLN A 59 3.36 -1.48 -8.16
N LYS A 60 3.28 -2.43 -7.22
CA LYS A 60 4.23 -3.55 -7.14
C LYS A 60 4.22 -4.41 -8.41
N GLU A 61 3.06 -4.61 -9.03
CA GLU A 61 2.97 -5.35 -10.30
C GLU A 61 3.57 -4.57 -11.46
N VAL A 62 3.32 -3.26 -11.53
CA VAL A 62 3.93 -2.38 -12.53
C VAL A 62 5.45 -2.38 -12.39
N ASP A 63 5.97 -2.26 -11.17
CA ASP A 63 7.41 -2.27 -10.90
C ASP A 63 8.04 -3.60 -11.33
N ARG A 64 7.40 -4.74 -11.01
CA ARG A 64 7.84 -6.07 -11.48
C ARG A 64 7.90 -6.16 -13.00
N HIS A 65 6.87 -5.67 -13.70
CA HIS A 65 6.81 -5.71 -15.16
C HIS A 65 7.89 -4.83 -15.80
N ILE A 66 8.16 -3.66 -15.22
CA ILE A 66 9.23 -2.77 -15.67
C ILE A 66 10.59 -3.43 -15.47
N SER A 67 10.86 -4.00 -14.29
CA SER A 67 12.11 -4.72 -14.03
C SER A 67 12.33 -5.88 -15.00
N PHE A 68 11.30 -6.70 -15.25
CA PHE A 68 11.39 -7.81 -16.20
C PHE A 68 11.69 -7.33 -17.63
N LYS A 69 11.06 -6.23 -18.08
CA LYS A 69 11.35 -5.65 -19.40
C LYS A 69 12.78 -5.15 -19.52
N GLN A 70 13.31 -4.55 -18.45
CA GLN A 70 14.67 -4.05 -18.42
C GLN A 70 15.69 -5.20 -18.51
N GLU A 71 15.50 -6.24 -17.70
CA GLU A 71 16.33 -7.45 -17.73
C GLU A 71 16.32 -8.10 -19.13
N PHE A 72 15.14 -8.22 -19.75
CA PHE A 72 15.01 -8.75 -21.10
C PHE A 72 15.75 -7.90 -22.14
N TYR A 73 15.65 -6.57 -22.07
CA TYR A 73 16.34 -5.67 -23.00
C TYR A 73 17.87 -5.79 -22.88
N GLU A 74 18.39 -5.88 -21.66
CA GLU A 74 19.81 -6.09 -21.40
C GLU A 74 20.31 -7.44 -21.92
N MET A 75 19.52 -8.51 -21.75
CA MET A 75 19.82 -9.82 -22.33
C MET A 75 19.92 -9.78 -23.86
N MET A 76 18.99 -9.09 -24.53
CA MET A 76 18.97 -9.01 -26.00
C MET A 76 20.13 -8.19 -26.56
N ASN A 77 20.53 -7.11 -25.88
CA ASN A 77 21.65 -6.27 -26.33
C ASN A 77 23.04 -6.82 -25.96
N GLY A 78 23.12 -7.69 -24.95
CA GLY A 78 24.34 -8.44 -24.63
C GLY A 78 24.64 -9.56 -25.63
N GLN A 79 23.67 -9.96 -26.44
CA GLN A 79 23.81 -10.92 -27.55
C GLN A 79 24.11 -10.19 -28.87
N THR A 80 25.20 -9.43 -28.95
CA THR A 80 25.72 -9.01 -30.26
C THR A 80 26.16 -10.28 -31.00
N ILE A 81 25.31 -10.78 -31.90
CA ILE A 81 25.66 -11.84 -32.84
C ILE A 81 26.79 -11.28 -33.70
N VAL A 82 28.02 -11.77 -33.50
CA VAL A 82 29.09 -11.59 -34.47
C VAL A 82 28.68 -12.41 -35.68
N VAL A 83 27.96 -11.78 -36.61
CA VAL A 83 27.69 -12.34 -37.93
C VAL A 83 29.04 -12.36 -38.64
N LYS A 84 29.69 -13.52 -38.64
CA LYS A 84 30.87 -13.82 -39.45
C LYS A 84 30.48 -14.00 -40.91
#